data_AF-A0A9D2IED3-F1
#
_entry.id   AF-A0A9D2IED3-F1
#
_cell.length_a   1.000
_cell.length_b   1.000
_cell.length_c   1.000
_cell.angle_alpha   90.00
_cell.angle_beta   90.00
_cell.angle_gamma   90.00
#
_symmetry.space_group_name_H-M   'P 1'
#
loop_
_entity.id
_entity.type
_entity.pdbx_description
1 polymer ?
#
loop_
_entity_poly.entity_id
_entity_poly.type
_entity_poly.pdbx_seq_one_letter_code
_entity_poly.pdbx_strand_id
1 'polypeptide(L)'
;MSRALRLAAVFASLFIIGTLALSAAGCAASSASTVLRVYNWEDYISQPDGESDEYVDLIAKFEEENPGVTVEYSTFGTNENMYNELKINAAGYDLVCPSDYMIMKMISEDMVEPFTDDFLANSNYTKYASPYIKDLFEENGWTRYAAAYMWGTMGYVYNPALVNAEDLSGWAGIWSNTYDHMTTIKDSVRDSYFLGVAYVYRDELKALTDEYDAAEMTLADERYAEYNAKVTEIMNRTDEDTLEKVKNALLDLKQYLYGFEVDSGKQDMITGKISINFAWSGDAVYSMDDAEPVFDEETGEQTASGIYLNYIVPEECSNIWFDGWVMPKGANVELAQKFIDFLSRPENAVANMNFIGYTSAIAGDEVYEEMIDWYDESAEGTPGFDEDGNALVAYDLNYFFGGTGEYENYVIYVSQDSLNRQISAQYPTEEVIVRSAVMQHFDNETNAAVNEMWEEVKGLPIPVWAYIVIAVIAALIIVAALSYLYKGKHRGHKPKKGYKILKRGA
;
A
#
# COMPACT_ATOMS: atom_id res chain seq x y z
N MET A 1 -58.94 -19.55 57.19
CA MET A 1 -58.83 -19.31 55.73
C MET A 1 -59.80 -20.23 55.02
N SER A 2 -60.86 -19.66 54.42
CA SER A 2 -61.99 -20.40 53.87
C SER A 2 -61.66 -21.05 52.52
N ARG A 3 -62.39 -22.13 52.19
CA ARG A 3 -62.30 -22.90 50.92
C ARG A 3 -62.34 -22.02 49.66
N ALA A 4 -62.84 -20.79 49.74
CA ALA A 4 -62.87 -19.83 48.65
C ALA A 4 -61.47 -19.37 48.16
N LEU A 5 -60.46 -19.30 49.04
CA LEU A 5 -59.10 -18.91 48.63
C LEU A 5 -58.34 -20.00 47.86
N ARG A 6 -58.73 -21.28 48.00
CA ARG A 6 -58.05 -22.40 47.32
C ARG A 6 -58.53 -22.59 45.88
N LEU A 7 -59.75 -22.19 45.53
CA LEU A 7 -60.24 -22.25 44.15
C LEU A 7 -59.71 -21.08 43.28
N ALA A 8 -59.53 -19.90 43.85
CA ALA A 8 -58.98 -18.74 43.14
C ALA A 8 -57.51 -18.95 42.71
N ALA A 9 -56.73 -19.66 43.53
CA ALA A 9 -55.32 -19.96 43.22
C ALA A 9 -55.13 -20.99 42.10
N VAL A 10 -56.10 -21.90 41.89
CA VAL A 10 -56.04 -22.95 40.85
C VAL A 10 -56.51 -22.43 39.48
N PHE A 11 -57.44 -21.47 39.45
CA PHE A 11 -57.83 -20.83 38.19
C PHE A 11 -56.82 -19.78 37.71
N ALA A 12 -56.11 -19.09 38.61
CA ALA A 12 -55.03 -18.18 38.24
C ALA A 12 -53.80 -18.90 37.66
N SER A 13 -53.54 -20.15 38.07
CA SER A 13 -52.41 -20.93 37.56
C SER A 13 -52.68 -21.61 36.21
N LEU A 14 -53.93 -21.89 35.86
CA LEU A 14 -54.30 -22.39 34.52
C LEU A 14 -54.33 -21.29 33.44
N PHE A 15 -54.55 -20.02 33.82
CA PHE A 15 -54.53 -18.90 32.87
C PHE A 15 -53.11 -18.38 32.56
N ILE A 16 -52.13 -18.64 33.44
CA ILE A 16 -50.73 -18.28 33.25
C ILE A 16 -49.98 -19.34 32.41
N ILE A 17 -50.41 -20.61 32.45
CA ILE A 17 -49.81 -21.68 31.63
C ILE A 17 -50.35 -21.66 30.19
N GLY A 18 -51.59 -21.19 29.98
CA GLY A 18 -52.18 -21.04 28.63
C GLY A 18 -51.66 -19.83 27.84
N THR A 19 -51.16 -18.79 28.50
CA THR A 19 -50.56 -17.62 27.83
C THR A 19 -49.06 -17.80 27.54
N LEU A 20 -48.34 -18.62 28.32
CA LEU A 20 -46.95 -18.96 28.03
C LEU A 20 -46.78 -19.93 26.84
N ALA A 21 -47.80 -20.72 26.51
CA ALA A 21 -47.76 -21.64 25.37
C ALA A 21 -48.12 -20.98 24.02
N LEU A 22 -48.66 -19.76 24.02
CA LEU A 22 -48.95 -19.00 22.80
C LEU A 22 -47.88 -17.94 22.47
N SER A 23 -46.91 -17.73 23.36
CA SER A 23 -45.72 -16.90 23.11
C SER A 23 -44.58 -17.68 22.45
N ALA A 24 -44.66 -19.00 22.38
CA ALA A 24 -43.63 -19.87 21.80
C ALA A 24 -43.83 -20.20 20.32
N ALA A 25 -44.88 -19.66 19.68
CA ALA A 25 -45.15 -19.80 18.24
C ALA A 25 -44.94 -18.48 17.45
N GLY A 26 -44.38 -17.47 18.12
CA GLY A 26 -44.11 -16.14 17.56
C GLY A 26 -42.64 -15.73 17.64
N CYS A 27 -41.72 -16.67 17.85
CA CYS A 27 -40.35 -16.47 17.40
C CYS A 27 -40.38 -16.50 15.87
N ALA A 28 -40.75 -15.36 15.27
CA ALA A 28 -40.05 -14.95 14.06
C ALA A 28 -38.57 -15.08 14.43
N ALA A 29 -37.86 -15.97 13.75
CA ALA A 29 -36.41 -15.91 13.74
C ALA A 29 -36.09 -14.44 13.40
N SER A 30 -35.61 -13.67 14.38
CA SER A 30 -34.70 -12.60 14.05
C SER A 30 -33.61 -13.32 13.29
N SER A 31 -33.57 -13.18 11.97
CA SER A 31 -32.43 -13.64 11.19
C SER A 31 -31.23 -13.10 11.93
N ALA A 32 -30.42 -13.99 12.52
CA ALA A 32 -29.16 -13.56 13.07
C ALA A 32 -28.45 -12.90 11.88
N SER A 33 -28.21 -11.59 11.97
CA SER A 33 -27.51 -10.88 10.90
C SER A 33 -26.15 -11.57 10.77
N THR A 34 -25.87 -12.05 9.56
CA THR A 34 -24.58 -12.66 9.29
C THR A 34 -23.61 -11.52 9.08
N VAL A 35 -22.60 -11.43 9.93
CA VAL A 35 -21.64 -10.32 9.89
C VAL A 35 -20.43 -10.74 9.07
N LEU A 36 -20.07 -9.92 8.08
CA LEU A 36 -18.77 -9.96 7.38
C LEU A 36 -17.83 -8.97 8.05
N ARG A 37 -16.68 -9.43 8.53
CA ARG A 37 -15.64 -8.57 9.14
C ARG A 37 -14.52 -8.33 8.15
N VAL A 38 -14.39 -7.08 7.69
CA VAL A 38 -13.37 -6.66 6.73
C VAL A 38 -12.33 -5.80 7.45
N TYR A 39 -11.05 -6.02 7.14
CA TYR A 39 -9.95 -5.17 7.60
C TYR A 39 -9.13 -4.67 6.41
N ASN A 40 -9.20 -3.38 6.10
CA ASN A 40 -8.53 -2.79 4.94
C ASN A 40 -7.75 -1.52 5.33
N TRP A 41 -7.09 -0.88 4.38
CA TRP A 41 -6.52 0.45 4.53
C TRP A 41 -7.60 1.52 4.75
N GLU A 42 -7.19 2.65 5.35
CA GLU A 42 -8.00 3.87 5.43
C GLU A 42 -8.23 4.45 4.03
N ASP A 43 -9.41 5.03 3.78
CA ASP A 43 -9.80 5.68 2.51
C ASP A 43 -9.58 4.83 1.24
N TYR A 44 -9.72 3.51 1.37
CA TYR A 44 -9.39 2.54 0.31
C TYR A 44 -10.56 1.67 -0.15
N ILE A 45 -11.78 2.20 -0.01
CA ILE A 45 -13.00 1.66 -0.63
C ILE A 45 -13.99 2.81 -0.81
N SER A 46 -14.84 2.74 -1.83
CA SER A 46 -15.89 3.75 -2.04
C SER A 46 -16.93 3.70 -0.93
N GLN A 47 -16.82 4.67 -0.03
CA GLN A 47 -17.68 4.90 1.12
C GLN A 47 -17.83 6.41 1.33
N PRO A 48 -18.58 7.11 0.48
CA PRO A 48 -18.77 8.55 0.58
C PRO A 48 -19.46 8.94 1.90
N ASP A 49 -19.08 10.11 2.42
CA ASP A 49 -19.73 10.70 3.60
C ASP A 49 -21.14 11.20 3.26
N GLY A 50 -22.16 10.39 3.59
CA GLY A 50 -23.56 10.75 3.40
C GLY A 50 -24.09 10.39 2.01
N GLU A 51 -25.27 10.92 1.66
CA GLU A 51 -25.84 10.70 0.32
C GLU A 51 -25.09 11.56 -0.69
N SER A 52 -24.37 10.89 -1.60
CA SER A 52 -23.75 11.50 -2.78
C SER A 52 -24.46 11.01 -4.04
N ASP A 53 -24.80 11.92 -4.94
CA ASP A 53 -25.30 11.58 -6.28
C ASP A 53 -24.15 11.22 -7.24
N GLU A 54 -22.90 11.47 -6.83
CA GLU A 54 -21.68 11.29 -7.65
C GLU A 54 -20.99 9.95 -7.38
N TYR A 55 -20.99 9.49 -6.12
CA TYR A 55 -20.25 8.31 -5.69
C TYR A 55 -21.16 7.22 -5.14
N VAL A 56 -20.80 5.96 -5.38
CA VAL A 56 -21.55 4.79 -4.94
C VAL A 56 -20.96 4.23 -3.65
N ASP A 57 -21.73 4.20 -2.56
CA ASP A 57 -21.35 3.46 -1.35
C ASP A 57 -21.41 1.95 -1.61
N LEU A 58 -20.22 1.35 -1.80
CA LEU A 58 -20.09 -0.07 -2.14
C LEU A 58 -20.41 -0.99 -0.97
N ILE A 59 -20.27 -0.51 0.28
CA ILE A 59 -20.65 -1.27 1.46
C ILE A 59 -22.18 -1.34 1.56
N ALA A 60 -22.86 -0.20 1.46
CA ALA A 60 -24.31 -0.14 1.48
C ALA A 60 -24.92 -0.92 0.31
N LYS A 61 -24.36 -0.78 -0.90
CA LYS A 61 -24.79 -1.54 -2.08
C LYS A 61 -24.64 -3.05 -1.88
N PHE A 62 -23.53 -3.50 -1.29
CA PHE A 62 -23.36 -4.92 -0.98
C PHE A 62 -24.39 -5.42 0.03
N GLU A 63 -24.66 -4.69 1.10
CA GLU A 63 -25.68 -5.06 2.09
C GLU A 63 -27.10 -5.09 1.51
N GLU A 64 -27.42 -4.17 0.60
CA GLU A 64 -28.71 -4.15 -0.13
C GLU A 64 -28.88 -5.38 -1.01
N GLU A 65 -27.85 -5.77 -1.76
CA GLU A 65 -27.86 -6.98 -2.59
C GLU A 65 -27.86 -8.28 -1.76
N ASN A 66 -27.53 -8.19 -0.47
CA ASN A 66 -27.40 -9.32 0.43
C ASN A 66 -28.24 -9.16 1.71
N PRO A 67 -29.59 -9.21 1.61
CA PRO A 67 -30.45 -9.00 2.78
C PRO A 67 -30.13 -9.93 3.94
N GLY A 68 -29.86 -9.36 5.11
CA GLY A 68 -29.49 -10.09 6.33
C GLY A 68 -27.98 -10.25 6.55
N VAL A 69 -27.16 -9.70 5.65
CA VAL A 69 -25.73 -9.49 5.86
C VAL A 69 -25.48 -8.08 6.40
N THR A 70 -24.48 -7.94 7.26
CA THR A 70 -23.93 -6.65 7.69
C THR A 70 -22.42 -6.68 7.56
N VAL A 71 -21.81 -5.62 7.06
CA VAL A 71 -20.36 -5.47 6.93
C VAL A 71 -19.82 -4.65 8.10
N GLU A 72 -19.02 -5.28 8.95
CA GLU A 72 -18.18 -4.61 9.94
C GLU A 72 -16.84 -4.28 9.28
N TYR A 73 -16.68 -3.04 8.82
CA TYR A 73 -15.47 -2.57 8.16
C TYR A 73 -14.53 -1.90 9.17
N SER A 74 -13.29 -2.37 9.26
CA SER A 74 -12.22 -1.83 10.11
C SER A 74 -11.05 -1.37 9.25
N THR A 75 -10.26 -0.43 9.76
CA THR A 75 -9.11 0.13 9.04
C THR A 75 -7.77 0.02 9.79
N PHE A 76 -6.68 -0.17 9.05
CA PHE A 76 -5.32 -0.15 9.59
C PHE A 76 -4.42 0.84 8.84
N GLY A 77 -3.45 1.41 9.56
CA GLY A 77 -2.46 2.32 8.97
C GLY A 77 -1.15 1.67 8.51
N THR A 78 -0.85 0.44 8.93
CA THR A 78 0.33 -0.31 8.45
C THR A 78 0.06 -1.81 8.40
N ASN A 79 0.71 -2.51 7.47
CA ASN A 79 0.70 -3.96 7.37
C ASN A 79 1.12 -4.65 8.69
N GLU A 80 2.08 -4.09 9.43
CA GLU A 80 2.53 -4.64 10.72
C GLU A 80 1.45 -4.54 11.80
N ASN A 81 0.66 -3.45 11.82
CA ASN A 81 -0.46 -3.31 12.74
C ASN A 81 -1.52 -4.38 12.45
N MET A 82 -1.87 -4.55 11.17
CA MET A 82 -2.82 -5.57 10.73
C MET A 82 -2.35 -6.98 11.10
N TYR A 83 -1.11 -7.31 10.78
CA TYR A 83 -0.54 -8.63 11.04
C TYR A 83 -0.47 -8.97 12.53
N ASN A 84 -0.12 -8.00 13.38
CA ASN A 84 -0.11 -8.19 14.84
C ASN A 84 -1.52 -8.42 15.40
N GLU A 85 -2.53 -7.70 14.89
CA GLU A 85 -3.92 -7.91 15.28
C GLU A 85 -4.39 -9.32 14.90
N LEU A 86 -4.10 -9.80 13.68
CA LEU A 86 -4.44 -11.16 13.26
C LEU A 86 -3.76 -12.23 14.12
N LYS A 87 -2.54 -11.98 14.63
CA LYS A 87 -1.88 -12.90 15.56
C LYS A 87 -2.55 -12.97 16.93
N ILE A 88 -3.12 -11.85 17.39
CA ILE A 88 -3.81 -11.77 18.68
C ILE A 88 -5.23 -12.34 18.54
N ASN A 89 -5.90 -12.05 17.42
CA ASN A 89 -7.29 -12.33 17.14
C ASN A 89 -7.44 -13.05 15.78
N ALA A 90 -6.96 -14.29 15.71
CA ALA A 90 -6.89 -15.05 14.46
C ALA A 90 -8.23 -15.24 13.73
N ALA A 91 -9.34 -15.29 14.46
CA ALA A 91 -10.69 -15.40 13.90
C ALA A 91 -11.48 -14.07 14.00
N GLY A 92 -10.76 -12.95 14.11
CA GLY A 92 -11.34 -11.62 14.25
C GLY A 92 -11.91 -11.05 12.97
N TYR A 93 -11.40 -11.50 11.82
CA TYR A 93 -11.72 -10.96 10.51
C TYR A 93 -11.96 -12.08 9.50
N ASP A 94 -12.90 -11.84 8.59
CA ASP A 94 -13.23 -12.77 7.50
C ASP A 94 -12.43 -12.44 6.23
N LEU A 95 -12.04 -11.17 6.06
CA LEU A 95 -11.35 -10.69 4.88
C LEU A 95 -10.39 -9.57 5.25
N VAL A 96 -9.17 -9.62 4.74
CA VAL A 96 -8.17 -8.56 4.93
C VAL A 96 -7.47 -8.22 3.62
N CYS A 97 -7.02 -6.97 3.44
CA CYS A 97 -6.34 -6.50 2.22
C CYS A 97 -4.88 -6.04 2.47
N PRO A 98 -3.95 -6.97 2.73
CA PRO A 98 -2.53 -6.65 2.83
C PRO A 98 -1.89 -6.31 1.48
N SER A 99 -0.73 -5.68 1.57
CA SER A 99 0.20 -5.59 0.43
C SER A 99 0.87 -6.93 0.14
N ASP A 100 1.27 -7.13 -1.10
CA ASP A 100 2.04 -8.25 -1.67
C ASP A 100 2.99 -8.99 -0.70
N TYR A 101 3.94 -8.34 -0.03
CA TYR A 101 4.86 -9.04 0.89
C TYR A 101 4.15 -9.63 2.10
N MET A 102 3.11 -8.96 2.58
CA MET A 102 2.36 -9.42 3.73
C MET A 102 1.44 -10.57 3.33
N ILE A 103 0.91 -10.56 2.09
CA ILE A 103 0.28 -11.74 1.48
C ILE A 103 1.26 -12.92 1.48
N MET A 104 2.46 -12.74 0.91
CA MET A 104 3.49 -13.79 0.84
C MET A 104 3.85 -14.32 2.23
N LYS A 105 4.04 -13.43 3.20
CA LYS A 105 4.35 -13.78 4.59
C LYS A 105 3.22 -14.60 5.22
N MET A 106 1.98 -14.14 5.10
CA MET A 106 0.81 -14.84 5.65
C MET A 106 0.60 -16.21 5.02
N ILE A 107 0.86 -16.37 3.71
CA ILE A 107 0.87 -17.68 3.04
C ILE A 107 1.97 -18.56 3.63
N SER A 108 3.20 -18.05 3.75
CA SER A 108 4.34 -18.82 4.27
C SER A 108 4.16 -19.32 5.71
N GLU A 109 3.36 -18.60 6.50
CA GLU A 109 3.06 -18.92 7.90
C GLU A 109 1.74 -19.68 8.09
N ASP A 110 1.09 -20.14 7.02
CA ASP A 110 -0.21 -20.83 7.04
C ASP A 110 -1.29 -20.04 7.80
N MET A 111 -1.34 -18.72 7.57
CA MET A 111 -2.30 -17.81 8.20
C MET A 111 -3.56 -17.56 7.36
N VAL A 112 -3.64 -18.11 6.15
CA VAL A 112 -4.72 -17.85 5.19
C VAL A 112 -5.49 -19.12 4.81
N GLU A 113 -6.80 -18.98 4.61
CA GLU A 113 -7.66 -19.98 4.00
C GLU A 113 -7.52 -19.96 2.48
N PRO A 114 -7.57 -21.12 1.81
CA PRO A 114 -7.61 -21.18 0.36
C PRO A 114 -8.98 -20.76 -0.19
N PHE A 115 -9.00 -20.13 -1.36
CA PHE A 115 -10.20 -19.97 -2.17
C PHE A 115 -10.78 -21.33 -2.56
N THR A 116 -12.11 -21.39 -2.73
CA THR A 116 -12.79 -22.59 -3.22
C THR A 116 -12.55 -22.78 -4.71
N ASP A 117 -12.58 -24.04 -5.17
CA ASP A 117 -12.43 -24.35 -6.59
C ASP A 117 -13.53 -23.68 -7.44
N ASP A 118 -14.71 -23.51 -6.86
CA ASP A 118 -15.83 -22.80 -7.50
C ASP A 118 -15.53 -21.31 -7.68
N PHE A 119 -14.98 -20.64 -6.66
CA PHE A 119 -14.57 -19.24 -6.77
C PHE A 119 -13.49 -19.07 -7.85
N LEU A 120 -12.49 -19.95 -7.88
CA LEU A 120 -11.40 -19.90 -8.85
C LEU A 120 -11.82 -20.25 -10.29
N ALA A 121 -13.00 -20.83 -10.48
CA ALA A 121 -13.50 -21.22 -11.81
C ALA A 121 -14.59 -20.28 -12.32
N ASN A 122 -15.44 -19.75 -11.43
CA ASN A 122 -16.73 -19.17 -11.81
C ASN A 122 -16.97 -17.75 -11.26
N SER A 123 -16.03 -17.16 -10.51
CA SER A 123 -16.20 -15.80 -9.97
C SER A 123 -16.03 -14.71 -11.04
N ASN A 124 -16.61 -13.55 -10.77
CA ASN A 124 -16.33 -12.29 -11.45
C ASN A 124 -14.85 -11.95 -11.37
N TYR A 125 -14.17 -12.20 -10.24
CA TYR A 125 -12.72 -12.03 -10.15
C TYR A 125 -11.98 -12.86 -11.20
N THR A 126 -12.30 -14.15 -11.31
CA THR A 126 -11.67 -15.04 -12.30
C THR A 126 -11.93 -14.57 -13.74
N LYS A 127 -13.14 -14.04 -13.99
CA LYS A 127 -13.56 -13.57 -15.30
C LYS A 127 -12.90 -12.25 -15.70
N TYR A 128 -12.80 -11.31 -14.76
CA TYR A 128 -12.50 -9.91 -15.05
C TYR A 128 -11.15 -9.44 -14.53
N ALA A 129 -10.49 -10.14 -13.61
CA ALA A 129 -9.11 -9.79 -13.25
C ALA A 129 -8.21 -9.80 -14.48
N SER A 130 -7.34 -8.79 -14.58
CA SER A 130 -6.39 -8.62 -15.67
C SER A 130 -5.60 -9.91 -15.95
N PRO A 131 -5.41 -10.31 -17.22
CA PRO A 131 -4.63 -11.50 -17.57
C PRO A 131 -3.20 -11.36 -17.07
N TYR A 132 -2.56 -10.19 -17.19
CA TYR A 132 -1.24 -9.95 -16.62
C TYR A 132 -1.18 -10.22 -15.12
N ILE A 133 -2.13 -9.70 -14.35
CA ILE A 133 -2.16 -9.90 -12.89
C ILE A 133 -2.43 -11.36 -12.54
N LYS A 134 -3.32 -12.04 -13.28
CA LYS A 134 -3.60 -13.46 -13.09
C LYS A 134 -2.37 -14.32 -13.35
N ASP A 135 -1.67 -14.07 -14.44
CA ASP A 135 -0.44 -14.79 -14.80
C ASP A 135 0.64 -14.56 -13.72
N LEU A 136 0.83 -13.31 -13.30
CA LEU A 136 1.75 -12.96 -12.21
C LEU A 136 1.42 -13.72 -10.91
N PHE A 137 0.14 -13.81 -10.54
CA PHE A 137 -0.29 -14.53 -9.34
C PHE A 137 -0.13 -16.05 -9.48
N GLU A 138 -0.37 -16.61 -10.67
CA GLU A 138 -0.24 -18.04 -10.95
C GLU A 138 1.23 -18.48 -10.89
N GLU A 139 2.12 -17.74 -11.55
CA GLU A 139 3.56 -18.00 -11.58
C GLU A 139 4.19 -17.98 -10.18
N ASN A 140 3.69 -17.10 -9.30
CA ASN A 140 4.15 -16.99 -7.93
C ASN A 140 3.38 -17.90 -6.93
N GLY A 141 2.35 -18.62 -7.40
CA GLY A 141 1.55 -19.54 -6.57
C GLY A 141 0.61 -18.86 -5.58
N TRP A 142 0.22 -17.60 -5.81
CA TRP A 142 -0.65 -16.81 -4.93
C TRP A 142 -2.13 -16.96 -5.25
N THR A 143 -2.50 -17.36 -6.47
CA THR A 143 -3.90 -17.47 -6.95
C THR A 143 -4.80 -18.27 -6.04
N ARG A 144 -4.26 -19.25 -5.29
CA ARG A 144 -5.04 -20.06 -4.36
C ARG A 144 -5.45 -19.33 -3.08
N TYR A 145 -4.80 -18.22 -2.74
CA TYR A 145 -4.87 -17.59 -1.42
C TYR A 145 -5.14 -16.09 -1.46
N ALA A 146 -4.85 -15.41 -2.56
CA ALA A 146 -5.03 -13.97 -2.71
C ALA A 146 -5.75 -13.61 -4.01
N ALA A 147 -6.58 -12.56 -3.95
CA ALA A 147 -7.19 -11.91 -5.10
C ALA A 147 -6.75 -10.45 -5.12
N ALA A 148 -5.96 -10.05 -6.13
CA ALA A 148 -5.49 -8.68 -6.28
C ALA A 148 -6.66 -7.68 -6.28
N TYR A 149 -6.49 -6.58 -5.57
CA TYR A 149 -7.49 -5.52 -5.45
C TYR A 149 -7.06 -4.27 -6.23
N MET A 150 -5.89 -3.74 -5.86
CA MET A 150 -5.27 -2.57 -6.46
C MET A 150 -3.81 -2.90 -6.78
N TRP A 151 -3.27 -2.23 -7.80
CA TRP A 151 -1.90 -2.47 -8.24
C TRP A 151 -1.27 -1.21 -8.84
N GLY A 152 0.04 -1.26 -9.06
CA GLY A 152 0.73 -0.23 -9.82
C GLY A 152 2.25 -0.37 -9.79
N THR A 153 2.91 0.76 -10.06
CA THR A 153 4.38 0.87 -10.09
C THR A 153 4.90 1.88 -9.09
N MET A 154 6.22 1.89 -8.87
CA MET A 154 6.89 2.98 -8.18
C MET A 154 7.64 3.88 -9.16
N GLY A 155 7.69 5.17 -8.86
CA GLY A 155 8.30 6.16 -9.74
C GLY A 155 8.44 7.50 -9.07
N TYR A 156 8.66 8.54 -9.88
CA TYR A 156 8.72 9.91 -9.43
C TYR A 156 7.52 10.70 -9.94
N VAL A 157 6.76 11.28 -9.01
CA VAL A 157 5.90 12.42 -9.34
C VAL A 157 6.74 13.69 -9.23
N TYR A 158 6.67 14.58 -10.22
CA TYR A 158 7.51 15.77 -10.28
C TYR A 158 6.82 16.96 -10.93
N ASN A 159 7.32 18.16 -10.63
CA ASN A 159 6.87 19.39 -11.29
C ASN A 159 7.75 19.69 -12.52
N PRO A 160 7.27 19.49 -13.76
CA PRO A 160 8.06 19.71 -14.98
C PRO A 160 8.45 21.17 -15.22
N ALA A 161 7.84 22.15 -14.54
CA ALA A 161 8.27 23.54 -14.60
C ALA A 161 9.55 23.81 -13.77
N LEU A 162 9.89 22.91 -12.84
CA LEU A 162 11.04 23.04 -11.93
C LEU A 162 12.10 21.95 -12.13
N VAL A 163 11.72 20.84 -12.77
CA VAL A 163 12.53 19.61 -12.87
C VAL A 163 12.58 19.16 -14.33
N ASN A 164 13.78 18.85 -14.81
CA ASN A 164 13.97 18.27 -16.13
C ASN A 164 13.72 16.76 -16.09
N ALA A 165 12.79 16.27 -16.93
CA ALA A 165 12.44 14.85 -17.01
C ALA A 165 13.65 13.95 -17.33
N GLU A 166 14.59 14.44 -18.16
CA GLU A 166 15.80 13.67 -18.52
C GLU A 166 16.67 13.35 -17.29
N ASP A 167 16.68 14.22 -16.28
CA ASP A 167 17.44 13.97 -15.05
C ASP A 167 16.79 12.85 -14.21
N LEU A 168 15.49 12.61 -14.38
CA LEU A 168 14.71 11.59 -13.67
C LEU A 168 14.49 10.31 -14.49
N SER A 169 15.06 10.22 -15.69
CA SER A 169 15.04 8.99 -16.51
C SER A 169 15.66 7.79 -15.79
N GLY A 170 16.55 8.02 -14.83
CA GLY A 170 17.13 6.99 -13.97
C GLY A 170 16.95 7.27 -12.48
N TRP A 171 16.96 6.22 -11.65
CA TRP A 171 16.84 6.35 -10.19
C TRP A 171 17.90 7.27 -9.56
N ALA A 172 19.06 7.40 -10.21
CA ALA A 172 20.14 8.27 -9.74
C ALA A 172 19.82 9.77 -9.82
N GLY A 173 18.74 10.19 -10.48
CA GLY A 173 18.37 11.59 -10.67
C GLY A 173 18.28 12.42 -9.39
N ILE A 174 17.85 11.78 -8.30
CA ILE A 174 17.69 12.43 -6.98
C ILE A 174 18.96 12.36 -6.11
N TRP A 175 20.01 11.65 -6.53
CA TRP A 175 21.35 11.68 -5.93
C TRP A 175 22.18 12.85 -6.48
N SER A 176 21.59 14.04 -6.47
CA SER A 176 22.17 15.23 -7.10
C SER A 176 21.87 16.50 -6.32
N ASN A 177 22.80 17.45 -6.38
CA ASN A 177 22.60 18.82 -5.88
C ASN A 177 21.68 19.66 -6.79
N THR A 178 21.27 19.16 -7.96
CA THR A 178 20.37 19.89 -8.87
C THR A 178 19.04 20.21 -8.21
N TYR A 179 18.50 19.25 -7.44
CA TYR A 179 17.20 19.33 -6.76
C TYR A 179 17.35 19.29 -5.23
N ASP A 180 18.40 19.94 -4.75
CA ASP A 180 18.81 19.92 -3.34
C ASP A 180 17.67 20.36 -2.41
N HIS A 181 17.33 19.48 -1.46
CA HIS A 181 16.24 19.65 -0.50
C HIS A 181 14.86 19.93 -1.13
N MET A 182 14.62 19.45 -2.36
CA MET A 182 13.32 19.54 -3.05
C MET A 182 12.65 18.18 -3.24
N THR A 183 13.26 17.11 -2.72
CA THR A 183 12.83 15.72 -2.94
C THR A 183 12.46 15.03 -1.64
N THR A 184 11.40 14.23 -1.62
CA THR A 184 11.11 13.28 -0.54
C THR A 184 11.08 11.84 -1.02
N ILE A 185 11.35 10.92 -0.11
CA ILE A 185 11.14 9.48 -0.30
C ILE A 185 10.33 8.91 0.86
N LYS A 186 9.74 7.72 0.66
CA LYS A 186 8.93 7.03 1.64
C LYS A 186 9.71 6.69 2.92
N ASP A 187 9.18 7.02 4.11
CA ASP A 187 9.60 6.45 5.39
C ASP A 187 9.02 5.03 5.55
N SER A 188 9.43 4.18 4.62
CA SER A 188 9.09 2.76 4.55
C SER A 188 10.38 2.00 4.31
N VAL A 189 10.64 1.01 5.18
CA VAL A 189 11.84 0.19 5.14
C VAL A 189 11.98 -0.48 3.77
N ARG A 190 10.87 -1.04 3.28
CA ARG A 190 10.86 -1.80 2.03
C ARG A 190 11.00 -0.91 0.80
N ASP A 191 10.23 0.17 0.74
CA ASP A 191 10.25 1.07 -0.43
C ASP A 191 11.57 1.85 -0.52
N SER A 192 12.13 2.27 0.63
CA SER A 192 13.47 2.87 0.65
C SER A 192 14.56 1.85 0.33
N TYR A 193 14.40 0.59 0.75
CA TYR A 193 15.32 -0.48 0.38
C TYR A 193 15.28 -0.76 -1.12
N PHE A 194 14.09 -0.84 -1.71
CA PHE A 194 13.89 -0.95 -3.15
C PHE A 194 14.66 0.12 -3.91
N LEU A 195 14.42 1.38 -3.56
CA LEU A 195 15.07 2.52 -4.19
C LEU A 195 16.59 2.45 -4.08
N GLY A 196 17.10 2.01 -2.92
CA GLY A 196 18.52 1.79 -2.70
C GLY A 196 19.11 0.67 -3.56
N VAL A 197 18.43 -0.48 -3.68
CA VAL A 197 18.85 -1.61 -4.53
C VAL A 197 18.85 -1.18 -6.00
N ALA A 198 17.78 -0.54 -6.45
CA ALA A 198 17.65 -0.03 -7.82
C ALA A 198 18.81 0.92 -8.16
N TYR A 199 19.14 1.85 -7.25
CA TYR A 199 20.27 2.76 -7.42
C TYR A 199 21.63 2.04 -7.43
N VAL A 200 21.87 1.12 -6.49
CA VAL A 200 23.17 0.43 -6.36
C VAL A 200 23.45 -0.44 -7.57
N TYR A 201 22.45 -1.13 -8.10
CA TYR A 201 22.58 -2.08 -9.20
C TYR A 201 22.12 -1.54 -10.57
N ARG A 202 21.84 -0.24 -10.70
CA ARG A 202 21.39 0.40 -11.94
C ARG A 202 22.25 0.07 -13.17
N ASP A 203 23.58 0.01 -13.01
CA ASP A 203 24.50 -0.28 -14.12
C ASP A 203 24.41 -1.76 -14.53
N GLU A 204 24.14 -2.66 -13.58
CA GLU A 204 23.92 -4.10 -13.85
C GLU A 204 22.56 -4.33 -14.50
N LEU A 205 21.51 -3.65 -14.02
CA LEU A 205 20.17 -3.69 -14.63
C LEU A 205 20.20 -3.18 -16.07
N LYS A 206 20.87 -2.05 -16.32
CA LYS A 206 21.02 -1.50 -17.67
C LYS A 206 21.81 -2.44 -18.60
N ALA A 207 22.89 -3.04 -18.10
CA ALA A 207 23.64 -4.02 -18.87
C ALA A 207 22.80 -5.26 -19.21
N LEU A 208 21.90 -5.67 -18.30
CA LEU A 208 20.96 -6.75 -18.55
C LEU A 208 19.91 -6.37 -19.60
N THR A 209 19.36 -5.16 -19.56
CA THR A 209 18.48 -4.62 -20.60
C THR A 209 19.16 -4.69 -21.97
N ASP A 210 20.42 -4.24 -22.07
CA ASP A 210 21.19 -4.27 -23.31
C ASP A 210 21.50 -5.71 -23.78
N GLU A 211 21.83 -6.62 -22.86
CA GLU A 211 22.13 -8.03 -23.17
C GLU A 211 20.92 -8.75 -23.78
N TYR A 212 19.72 -8.47 -23.25
CA TYR A 212 18.48 -9.12 -23.65
C TYR A 212 17.71 -8.36 -24.74
N ASP A 213 18.17 -7.17 -25.16
CA ASP A 213 17.44 -6.26 -26.05
C ASP A 213 16.03 -5.96 -25.49
N ALA A 214 15.97 -5.69 -24.18
CA ALA A 214 14.71 -5.64 -23.44
C ALA A 214 13.93 -4.33 -23.63
N ALA A 215 14.52 -3.32 -24.28
CA ALA A 215 13.85 -2.06 -24.59
C ALA A 215 12.67 -2.22 -25.58
N GLU A 216 12.70 -3.27 -26.41
CA GLU A 216 11.64 -3.58 -27.39
C GLU A 216 10.94 -4.91 -27.06
N MET A 217 11.14 -5.43 -25.85
CA MET A 217 10.59 -6.72 -25.42
C MET A 217 9.15 -6.57 -24.94
N THR A 218 8.33 -7.57 -25.25
CA THR A 218 6.95 -7.72 -24.77
C THR A 218 6.87 -8.88 -23.78
N LEU A 219 5.80 -8.98 -22.99
CA LEU A 219 5.53 -10.10 -22.07
C LEU A 219 5.40 -11.44 -22.80
N ALA A 220 5.01 -11.41 -24.08
CA ALA A 220 4.92 -12.61 -24.92
C ALA A 220 6.27 -13.11 -25.48
N ASP A 221 7.38 -12.39 -25.24
CA ASP A 221 8.70 -12.78 -25.74
C ASP A 221 9.21 -14.04 -25.01
N GLU A 222 9.78 -15.00 -25.74
CA GLU A 222 10.29 -16.25 -25.17
C GLU A 222 11.43 -16.05 -24.17
N ARG A 223 12.12 -14.90 -24.23
CA ARG A 223 13.22 -14.51 -23.34
C ARG A 223 12.73 -13.80 -22.09
N TYR A 224 11.48 -13.31 -22.08
CA TYR A 224 10.95 -12.47 -21.00
C TYR A 224 11.07 -13.14 -19.64
N ALA A 225 10.64 -14.39 -19.50
CA ALA A 225 10.68 -15.10 -18.22
C ALA A 225 12.11 -15.22 -17.65
N GLU A 226 13.13 -15.44 -18.50
CA GLU A 226 14.52 -15.51 -18.06
C GLU A 226 15.06 -14.13 -17.67
N TYR A 227 14.77 -13.11 -18.49
CA TYR A 227 15.15 -11.72 -18.21
C TYR A 227 14.53 -11.24 -16.90
N ASN A 228 13.21 -11.38 -16.73
CA ASN A 228 12.49 -10.93 -15.55
C ASN A 228 12.95 -11.69 -14.29
N ALA A 229 13.26 -12.98 -14.38
CA ALA A 229 13.82 -13.73 -13.25
C ALA A 229 15.17 -13.14 -12.77
N LYS A 230 15.99 -12.61 -13.68
CA LYS A 230 17.26 -11.95 -13.34
C LYS A 230 17.04 -10.56 -12.76
N VAL A 231 16.14 -9.76 -13.32
CA VAL A 231 15.74 -8.47 -12.74
C VAL A 231 15.21 -8.69 -11.32
N THR A 232 14.30 -9.65 -11.14
CA THR A 232 13.72 -10.02 -9.85
C THR A 232 14.77 -10.51 -8.87
N GLU A 233 15.76 -11.29 -9.29
CA GLU A 233 16.89 -11.68 -8.43
C GLU A 233 17.66 -10.45 -7.93
N ILE A 234 18.07 -9.56 -8.83
CA ILE A 234 18.80 -8.32 -8.48
C ILE A 234 18.00 -7.49 -7.48
N MET A 235 16.72 -7.25 -7.76
CA MET A 235 15.85 -6.40 -6.93
C MET A 235 15.52 -7.01 -5.56
N ASN A 236 15.82 -8.30 -5.36
CA ASN A 236 15.60 -9.01 -4.11
C ASN A 236 16.88 -9.45 -3.40
N ARG A 237 18.05 -8.92 -3.80
CA ARG A 237 19.31 -9.18 -3.09
C ARG A 237 19.29 -8.58 -1.69
N THR A 238 19.69 -9.37 -0.71
CA THR A 238 19.69 -9.01 0.73
C THR A 238 20.92 -9.51 1.48
N ASP A 239 21.96 -9.93 0.77
CA ASP A 239 23.22 -10.32 1.39
C ASP A 239 23.94 -9.14 2.07
N GLU A 240 24.88 -9.44 2.96
CA GLU A 240 25.59 -8.45 3.79
C GLU A 240 26.26 -7.33 2.96
N ASP A 241 26.85 -7.67 1.81
CA ASP A 241 27.49 -6.68 0.93
C ASP A 241 26.46 -5.78 0.26
N THR A 242 25.34 -6.36 -0.19
CA THR A 242 24.20 -5.59 -0.72
C THR A 242 23.63 -4.64 0.35
N LEU A 243 23.37 -5.11 1.56
CA LEU A 243 22.85 -4.29 2.65
C LEU A 243 23.79 -3.11 2.99
N GLU A 244 25.10 -3.34 3.02
CA GLU A 244 26.08 -2.29 3.27
C GLU A 244 26.11 -1.24 2.14
N LYS A 245 26.07 -1.68 0.88
CA LYS A 245 26.02 -0.78 -0.28
C LYS A 245 24.75 0.07 -0.28
N VAL A 246 23.60 -0.55 -0.06
CA VAL A 246 22.29 0.14 0.00
C VAL A 246 22.28 1.15 1.14
N LYS A 247 22.76 0.77 2.33
CA LYS A 247 22.91 1.70 3.46
C LYS A 247 23.71 2.94 3.09
N ASN A 248 24.88 2.74 2.50
CA ASN A 248 25.76 3.84 2.11
C ASN A 248 25.13 4.73 1.03
N ALA A 249 24.43 4.14 0.06
CA ALA A 249 23.69 4.87 -0.96
C ALA A 249 22.56 5.72 -0.35
N LEU A 250 21.78 5.18 0.58
CA LEU A 250 20.70 5.91 1.25
C LEU A 250 21.21 6.99 2.20
N LEU A 251 22.34 6.76 2.88
CA LEU A 251 23.04 7.80 3.67
C LEU A 251 23.55 8.94 2.80
N ASP A 252 23.98 8.64 1.58
CA ASP A 252 24.37 9.66 0.60
C ASP A 252 23.13 10.44 0.12
N LEU A 253 22.08 9.72 -0.30
CA LEU A 253 20.81 10.32 -0.73
C LEU A 253 20.25 11.29 0.31
N LYS A 254 20.28 10.89 1.58
CA LYS A 254 19.75 11.67 2.71
C LYS A 254 20.31 13.09 2.77
N GLN A 255 21.49 13.35 2.22
CA GLN A 255 22.09 14.70 2.20
C GLN A 255 21.37 15.67 1.25
N TYR A 256 20.64 15.14 0.26
CA TYR A 256 19.92 15.90 -0.77
C TYR A 256 18.41 15.98 -0.52
N LEU A 257 17.87 15.15 0.38
CA LEU A 257 16.43 15.07 0.60
C LEU A 257 15.91 16.23 1.45
N TYR A 258 14.69 16.68 1.11
CA TYR A 258 13.87 17.49 2.00
C TYR A 258 13.52 16.70 3.28
N GLY A 259 13.21 15.41 3.13
CA GLY A 259 12.94 14.51 4.25
C GLY A 259 12.37 13.16 3.81
N PHE A 260 12.11 12.31 4.81
CA PHE A 260 11.33 11.08 4.66
C PHE A 260 9.85 11.38 4.97
N GLU A 261 8.93 10.77 4.23
CA GLU A 261 7.49 11.01 4.36
C GLU A 261 6.71 9.68 4.32
N VAL A 262 5.59 9.58 5.05
CA VAL A 262 4.74 8.37 4.99
C VAL A 262 3.61 8.58 3.99
N ASP A 263 2.84 9.65 4.20
CA ASP A 263 1.67 10.00 3.38
C ASP A 263 1.61 11.50 3.02
N SER A 264 2.43 12.34 3.67
CA SER A 264 2.41 13.80 3.45
C SER A 264 2.99 14.22 2.11
N GLY A 265 3.70 13.32 1.41
CA GLY A 265 4.30 13.59 0.09
C GLY A 265 3.30 14.09 -0.93
N LYS A 266 2.08 13.54 -0.93
CA LYS A 266 0.97 13.99 -1.81
C LYS A 266 0.70 15.47 -1.64
N GLN A 267 0.35 15.89 -0.42
CA GLN A 267 0.02 17.28 -0.13
C GLN A 267 1.21 18.22 -0.33
N ASP A 268 2.42 17.75 -0.03
CA ASP A 268 3.65 18.53 -0.23
C ASP A 268 3.92 18.77 -1.73
N MET A 269 3.60 17.81 -2.61
CA MET A 269 3.63 17.99 -4.07
C MET A 269 2.54 18.96 -4.55
N ILE A 270 1.29 18.74 -4.13
CA ILE A 270 0.12 19.57 -4.48
C ILE A 270 0.33 21.05 -4.10
N THR A 271 0.92 21.30 -2.94
CA THR A 271 1.18 22.67 -2.45
C THR A 271 2.48 23.28 -3.01
N GLY A 272 3.28 22.51 -3.75
CA GLY A 272 4.57 22.93 -4.29
C GLY A 272 5.66 23.12 -3.22
N LYS A 273 5.50 22.50 -2.05
CA LYS A 273 6.52 22.52 -0.98
C LYS A 273 7.76 21.71 -1.36
N ILE A 274 7.56 20.67 -2.15
CA ILE A 274 8.61 19.87 -2.81
C ILE A 274 8.33 19.85 -4.31
N SER A 275 9.27 19.32 -5.10
CA SER A 275 9.11 19.24 -6.57
C SER A 275 9.35 17.87 -7.15
N ILE A 276 9.82 16.92 -6.32
CA ILE A 276 9.96 15.51 -6.67
C ILE A 276 9.52 14.69 -5.45
N ASN A 277 8.69 13.68 -5.66
CA ASN A 277 8.36 12.68 -4.64
C ASN A 277 8.52 11.28 -5.25
N PHE A 278 9.27 10.42 -4.56
CA PHE A 278 9.29 8.98 -4.82
C PHE A 278 7.99 8.38 -4.28
N ALA A 279 7.13 7.92 -5.19
CA ALA A 279 5.74 7.62 -4.89
C ALA A 279 5.31 6.26 -5.47
N TRP A 280 4.31 5.65 -4.82
CA TRP A 280 3.46 4.66 -5.47
C TRP A 280 2.63 5.36 -6.54
N SER A 281 2.34 4.68 -7.65
CA SER A 281 1.65 5.30 -8.76
C SER A 281 0.22 5.76 -8.41
N GLY A 282 -0.48 5.12 -7.49
CA GLY A 282 -1.77 5.60 -6.97
C GLY A 282 -1.67 6.95 -6.24
N ASP A 283 -0.65 7.13 -5.39
CA ASP A 283 -0.35 8.42 -4.76
C ASP A 283 0.02 9.49 -5.81
N ALA A 284 0.69 9.10 -6.90
CA ALA A 284 1.04 10.00 -7.98
C ALA A 284 -0.19 10.47 -8.76
N VAL A 285 -1.13 9.57 -9.06
CA VAL A 285 -2.43 9.90 -9.69
C VAL A 285 -3.19 10.88 -8.82
N TYR A 286 -3.38 10.56 -7.53
CA TYR A 286 -4.03 11.45 -6.58
C TYR A 286 -3.37 12.84 -6.55
N SER A 287 -2.03 12.87 -6.48
CA SER A 287 -1.28 14.14 -6.44
C SER A 287 -1.46 14.95 -7.70
N MET A 288 -1.52 14.29 -8.87
CA MET A 288 -1.74 14.93 -10.16
C MET A 288 -3.15 15.52 -10.25
N ASP A 289 -4.18 14.77 -9.84
CA ASP A 289 -5.57 15.21 -9.91
C ASP A 289 -5.85 16.38 -8.96
N ASP A 290 -5.44 16.28 -7.69
CA ASP A 290 -5.71 17.34 -6.69
C ASP A 290 -4.84 18.59 -6.89
N ALA A 291 -3.70 18.46 -7.58
CA ALA A 291 -2.85 19.61 -7.90
C ALA A 291 -3.40 20.43 -9.07
N GLU A 292 -4.29 19.90 -9.91
CA GLU A 292 -4.73 20.59 -11.12
C GLU A 292 -5.50 21.89 -10.84
N PRO A 293 -5.38 22.90 -11.73
CA PRO A 293 -6.19 24.10 -11.61
C PRO A 293 -7.68 23.76 -11.81
N VAL A 294 -8.52 24.22 -10.90
CA VAL A 294 -9.97 24.03 -11.00
C VAL A 294 -10.57 25.11 -11.89
N PHE A 295 -11.41 24.71 -12.84
CA PHE A 295 -12.19 25.59 -13.70
C PHE A 295 -13.69 25.39 -13.44
N ASP A 296 -14.44 26.48 -13.52
CA ASP A 296 -15.90 26.42 -13.50
C ASP A 296 -16.39 25.83 -14.83
N GLU A 297 -17.12 24.72 -14.78
CA GLU A 297 -17.54 23.98 -15.98
C GLU A 297 -18.48 24.78 -16.90
N GLU A 298 -19.31 25.69 -16.34
CA GLU A 298 -20.27 26.47 -17.13
C GLU A 298 -19.62 27.68 -17.81
N THR A 299 -18.66 28.31 -17.15
CA THR A 299 -18.05 29.58 -17.59
C THR A 299 -16.65 29.43 -18.16
N GLY A 300 -15.97 28.32 -17.87
CA GLY A 300 -14.56 28.10 -18.19
C GLY A 300 -13.58 28.99 -17.42
N GLU A 301 -14.06 29.75 -16.42
CA GLU A 301 -13.21 30.60 -15.60
C GLU A 301 -12.45 29.75 -14.58
N GLN A 302 -11.14 30.00 -14.47
CA GLN A 302 -10.33 29.35 -13.43
C GLN A 302 -10.78 29.82 -12.04
N THR A 303 -11.22 28.89 -11.20
CA THR A 303 -11.70 29.15 -9.84
C THR A 303 -10.63 28.86 -8.78
N ALA A 304 -9.65 28.01 -9.08
CA ALA A 304 -8.50 27.75 -8.24
C ALA A 304 -7.20 27.61 -9.05
N SER A 305 -6.09 28.13 -8.49
CA SER A 305 -4.75 27.90 -9.03
C SER A 305 -4.28 26.49 -8.74
N GLY A 306 -3.55 25.88 -9.67
CA GLY A 306 -2.96 24.55 -9.51
C GLY A 306 -1.52 24.46 -10.01
N ILE A 307 -0.91 23.30 -9.80
CA ILE A 307 0.42 22.91 -10.26
C ILE A 307 0.27 21.73 -11.22
N TYR A 308 0.77 21.89 -12.43
CA TYR A 308 0.86 20.77 -13.36
C TYR A 308 1.99 19.84 -12.92
N LEU A 309 1.67 18.56 -12.70
CA LEU A 309 2.59 17.52 -12.26
C LEU A 309 2.67 16.39 -13.29
N ASN A 310 3.84 15.76 -13.40
CA ASN A 310 4.06 14.58 -14.24
C ASN A 310 4.50 13.40 -13.37
N TYR A 311 4.37 12.20 -13.93
CA TYR A 311 4.89 10.96 -13.39
C TYR A 311 5.89 10.32 -14.36
N ILE A 312 6.96 9.73 -13.82
CA ILE A 312 7.94 8.98 -14.61
C ILE A 312 8.39 7.74 -13.86
N VAL A 313 8.48 6.62 -14.59
CA VAL A 313 9.08 5.37 -14.11
C VAL A 313 10.49 5.27 -14.69
N PRO A 314 11.54 5.22 -13.84
CA PRO A 314 12.92 5.11 -14.32
C PRO A 314 13.20 3.92 -15.23
N GLU A 315 14.15 4.10 -16.15
CA GLU A 315 14.49 3.17 -17.24
C GLU A 315 15.14 1.87 -16.74
N GLU A 316 15.77 1.86 -15.56
CA GLU A 316 16.52 0.68 -15.12
C GLU A 316 15.61 -0.46 -14.63
N CYS A 317 14.57 -0.12 -13.88
CA CYS A 317 13.54 -1.04 -13.38
C CYS A 317 12.46 -0.27 -12.60
N SER A 318 11.36 -0.94 -12.25
CA SER A 318 10.43 -0.49 -11.19
C SER A 318 9.98 -1.65 -10.29
N ASN A 319 9.31 -1.32 -9.19
CA ASN A 319 8.59 -2.28 -8.36
C ASN A 319 7.15 -2.36 -8.83
N ILE A 320 6.67 -3.57 -9.13
CA ILE A 320 5.23 -3.86 -9.21
C ILE A 320 4.74 -4.10 -7.79
N TRP A 321 3.84 -3.25 -7.32
CA TRP A 321 3.15 -3.45 -6.05
C TRP A 321 1.70 -3.84 -6.32
N PHE A 322 1.12 -4.56 -5.36
CA PHE A 322 -0.31 -4.80 -5.30
C PHE A 322 -0.76 -4.96 -3.87
N ASP A 323 -1.99 -4.55 -3.60
CA ASP A 323 -2.75 -4.95 -2.42
C ASP A 323 -3.78 -6.00 -2.86
N GLY A 324 -4.04 -6.98 -2.01
CA GLY A 324 -4.91 -8.09 -2.37
C GLY A 324 -5.67 -8.66 -1.20
N TRP A 325 -6.89 -9.09 -1.50
CA TRP A 325 -7.78 -9.72 -0.56
C TRP A 325 -7.30 -11.14 -0.21
N VAL A 326 -7.10 -11.40 1.09
CA VAL A 326 -6.85 -12.73 1.64
C VAL A 326 -7.83 -13.04 2.75
N MET A 327 -8.18 -14.30 2.91
CA MET A 327 -9.07 -14.78 3.98
C MET A 327 -8.21 -15.33 5.12
N PRO A 328 -8.14 -14.72 6.32
CA PRO A 328 -7.40 -15.28 7.44
C PRO A 328 -7.97 -16.64 7.89
N LYS A 329 -7.18 -17.46 8.59
CA LYS A 329 -7.66 -18.72 9.16
C LYS A 329 -8.91 -18.53 10.02
N GLY A 330 -9.93 -19.36 9.78
CA GLY A 330 -11.20 -19.27 10.50
C GLY A 330 -12.17 -18.21 9.99
N ALA A 331 -11.86 -17.56 8.86
CA ALA A 331 -12.77 -16.68 8.13
C ALA A 331 -14.06 -17.38 7.71
N ASN A 332 -15.13 -16.60 7.59
CA ASN A 332 -16.33 -16.98 6.84
C ASN A 332 -16.06 -16.95 5.32
N VAL A 333 -15.46 -18.03 4.81
CA VAL A 333 -15.02 -18.17 3.41
C VAL A 333 -16.12 -17.86 2.40
N GLU A 334 -17.35 -18.34 2.62
CA GLU A 334 -18.46 -18.11 1.69
C GLU A 334 -18.79 -16.61 1.55
N LEU A 335 -18.88 -15.90 2.68
CA LEU A 335 -19.25 -14.49 2.69
C LEU A 335 -18.10 -13.59 2.23
N ALA A 336 -16.86 -13.92 2.60
CA ALA A 336 -15.67 -13.23 2.15
C ALA A 336 -15.50 -13.32 0.62
N GLN A 337 -15.63 -14.53 0.05
CA GLN A 337 -15.61 -14.72 -1.40
C GLN A 337 -16.74 -13.99 -2.11
N LYS A 338 -17.94 -13.92 -1.50
CA LYS A 338 -19.07 -13.17 -2.06
C LYS A 338 -18.79 -11.67 -2.13
N PHE A 339 -18.09 -11.12 -1.15
CA PHE A 339 -17.69 -9.71 -1.15
C PHE A 339 -16.61 -9.42 -2.19
N ILE A 340 -15.59 -10.29 -2.29
CA ILE A 340 -14.57 -10.17 -3.36
C ILE A 340 -15.24 -10.26 -4.74
N ASP A 341 -16.14 -11.23 -4.94
CA ASP A 341 -16.88 -11.41 -6.19
C ASP A 341 -17.75 -10.19 -6.54
N PHE A 342 -18.35 -9.55 -5.53
CA PHE A 342 -19.08 -8.30 -5.70
C PHE A 342 -18.16 -7.14 -6.12
N LEU A 343 -17.04 -6.93 -5.43
CA LEU A 343 -16.08 -5.87 -5.77
C LEU A 343 -15.43 -6.09 -7.14
N SER A 344 -15.36 -7.34 -7.59
CA SER A 344 -14.74 -7.73 -8.86
C SER A 344 -15.66 -7.55 -10.08
N ARG A 345 -16.86 -7.01 -9.91
CA ARG A 345 -17.70 -6.63 -11.05
C ARG A 345 -17.16 -5.32 -11.64
N PRO A 346 -16.98 -5.21 -12.97
CA PRO A 346 -16.40 -4.03 -13.60
C PRO A 346 -17.04 -2.70 -13.16
N GLU A 347 -18.37 -2.63 -13.04
CA GLU A 347 -19.07 -1.42 -12.60
C GLU A 347 -18.76 -1.01 -11.15
N ASN A 348 -18.53 -1.99 -10.28
CA ASN A 348 -18.15 -1.73 -8.88
C ASN A 348 -16.66 -1.36 -8.79
N ALA A 349 -15.82 -1.94 -9.64
CA ALA A 349 -14.41 -1.57 -9.74
C ALA A 349 -14.26 -0.13 -10.22
N VAL A 350 -14.98 0.30 -11.26
CA VAL A 350 -15.06 1.70 -11.72
C VAL A 350 -15.51 2.62 -10.58
N ALA A 351 -16.67 2.35 -9.97
CA ALA A 351 -17.17 3.17 -8.87
C ALA A 351 -16.18 3.29 -7.69
N ASN A 352 -15.35 2.27 -7.50
CA ASN A 352 -14.28 2.30 -6.51
C ASN A 352 -13.10 3.17 -6.96
N MET A 353 -12.58 2.95 -8.16
CA MET A 353 -11.45 3.73 -8.71
C MET A 353 -11.77 5.22 -8.77
N ASN A 354 -12.98 5.58 -9.21
CA ASN A 354 -13.41 6.98 -9.30
C ASN A 354 -13.41 7.67 -7.93
N PHE A 355 -13.66 6.92 -6.85
CA PHE A 355 -13.68 7.49 -5.50
C PHE A 355 -12.29 7.55 -4.86
N ILE A 356 -11.46 6.51 -5.02
CA ILE A 356 -10.18 6.40 -4.28
C ILE A 356 -8.97 6.86 -5.11
N GLY A 357 -9.08 6.94 -6.44
CA GLY A 357 -7.99 7.35 -7.35
C GLY A 357 -6.90 6.31 -7.62
N TYR A 358 -7.08 5.06 -7.16
CA TYR A 358 -6.14 3.95 -7.36
C TYR A 358 -6.60 3.04 -8.51
N THR A 359 -5.66 2.29 -9.08
CA THR A 359 -5.91 1.40 -10.22
C THR A 359 -6.31 0.01 -9.78
N SER A 360 -7.50 -0.42 -10.18
CA SER A 360 -8.00 -1.77 -9.91
C SER A 360 -7.21 -2.83 -10.67
N ALA A 361 -7.10 -4.02 -10.09
CA ALA A 361 -6.65 -5.23 -10.79
C ALA A 361 -7.75 -5.84 -11.70
N ILE A 362 -8.97 -5.31 -11.62
CA ILE A 362 -10.11 -5.72 -12.43
C ILE A 362 -10.06 -4.99 -13.77
N ALA A 363 -10.05 -5.78 -14.83
CA ALA A 363 -10.30 -5.38 -16.20
C ALA A 363 -11.77 -5.68 -16.56
N GLY A 364 -12.11 -5.62 -17.84
CA GLY A 364 -13.48 -5.75 -18.34
C GLY A 364 -13.88 -4.56 -19.18
N ASP A 365 -14.98 -4.70 -19.92
CA ASP A 365 -15.40 -3.70 -20.89
C ASP A 365 -15.81 -2.40 -20.21
N GLU A 366 -16.52 -2.45 -19.09
CA GLU A 366 -16.92 -1.22 -18.37
C GLU A 366 -15.71 -0.45 -17.80
N VAL A 367 -14.66 -1.17 -17.34
CA VAL A 367 -13.42 -0.51 -16.91
C VAL A 367 -12.70 0.09 -18.11
N TYR A 368 -12.66 -0.60 -19.24
CA TYR A 368 -12.03 -0.09 -20.45
C TYR A 368 -12.78 1.09 -21.08
N GLU A 369 -14.12 1.09 -21.03
CA GLU A 369 -14.96 2.19 -21.45
C GLU A 369 -14.70 3.43 -20.60
N GLU A 370 -14.61 3.30 -19.27
CA GLU A 370 -14.22 4.40 -18.39
C GLU A 370 -12.82 4.94 -18.76
N MET A 371 -11.88 4.07 -19.11
CA MET A 371 -10.54 4.46 -19.57
C MET A 371 -10.55 5.23 -20.89
N ILE A 372 -11.43 4.87 -21.83
CA ILE A 372 -11.64 5.63 -23.05
C ILE A 372 -12.15 7.03 -22.70
N ASP A 373 -13.15 7.12 -21.81
CA ASP A 373 -13.74 8.38 -21.40
C ASP A 373 -12.74 9.29 -20.68
N TRP A 374 -11.82 8.73 -19.89
CA TRP A 374 -10.81 9.49 -19.17
C TRP A 374 -9.65 9.97 -20.05
N TYR A 375 -9.21 9.16 -21.00
CA TYR A 375 -7.89 9.35 -21.61
C TYR A 375 -7.85 9.31 -23.14
N ASP A 376 -8.85 8.79 -23.84
CA ASP A 376 -8.80 8.83 -25.30
C ASP A 376 -9.06 10.25 -25.80
N GLU A 377 -8.06 10.82 -26.47
CA GLU A 377 -8.08 12.20 -26.97
C GLU A 377 -8.48 12.27 -28.45
N SER A 378 -8.90 11.15 -29.05
CA SER A 378 -9.25 11.11 -30.47
C SER A 378 -10.50 11.94 -30.76
N ALA A 379 -10.45 12.70 -31.85
CA ALA A 379 -11.64 13.30 -32.42
C ALA A 379 -12.63 12.23 -32.91
N GLU A 380 -13.93 12.52 -32.74
CA GLU A 380 -15.02 11.60 -33.08
C GLU A 380 -14.91 11.11 -34.53
N GLY A 381 -14.76 9.79 -34.70
CA GLY A 381 -14.66 9.14 -36.01
C GLY A 381 -13.29 9.24 -36.70
N THR A 382 -12.26 9.79 -36.04
CA THR A 382 -10.88 9.84 -36.54
C THR A 382 -9.86 9.37 -35.49
N PRO A 383 -9.78 8.05 -35.22
CA PRO A 383 -8.81 7.51 -34.26
C PRO A 383 -7.38 7.94 -34.59
N GLY A 384 -6.63 8.33 -33.55
CA GLY A 384 -5.23 8.73 -33.66
C GLY A 384 -5.00 10.18 -34.09
N PHE A 385 -6.05 11.00 -34.18
CA PHE A 385 -5.94 12.44 -34.36
C PHE A 385 -6.86 13.17 -33.40
N ASP A 386 -6.38 14.27 -32.81
CA ASP A 386 -7.21 15.14 -31.96
C ASP A 386 -8.16 16.04 -32.79
N GLU A 387 -8.98 16.84 -32.12
CA GLU A 387 -9.94 17.76 -32.78
C GLU A 387 -9.28 18.82 -33.67
N ASP A 388 -8.02 19.15 -33.40
CA ASP A 388 -7.21 20.10 -34.17
C ASP A 388 -6.47 19.44 -35.35
N GLY A 389 -6.54 18.11 -35.46
CA GLY A 389 -5.89 17.30 -36.49
C GLY A 389 -4.41 16.99 -36.22
N ASN A 390 -3.93 17.16 -34.99
CA ASN A 390 -2.61 16.70 -34.58
C ASN A 390 -2.62 15.17 -34.38
N ALA A 391 -1.52 14.51 -34.70
CA ALA A 391 -1.39 13.07 -34.51
C ALA A 391 -1.19 12.73 -33.02
N LEU A 392 -1.93 11.73 -32.57
CA LEU A 392 -1.86 11.13 -31.24
C LEU A 392 -1.00 9.86 -31.25
N VAL A 393 -0.63 9.40 -30.06
CA VAL A 393 0.13 8.18 -29.82
C VAL A 393 -0.84 7.06 -29.45
N ALA A 394 -0.73 5.92 -30.14
CA ALA A 394 -1.46 4.72 -29.75
C ALA A 394 -0.88 4.17 -28.44
N TYR A 395 -1.75 3.93 -27.46
CA TYR A 395 -1.41 3.39 -26.15
C TYR A 395 -2.04 1.99 -26.01
N ASP A 396 -1.20 0.96 -26.04
CA ASP A 396 -1.62 -0.44 -26.04
C ASP A 396 -1.88 -0.95 -24.62
N LEU A 397 -3.12 -1.36 -24.35
CA LEU A 397 -3.59 -1.87 -23.08
C LEU A 397 -3.98 -3.37 -23.16
N ASN A 398 -3.68 -4.05 -24.26
CA ASN A 398 -4.07 -5.46 -24.46
C ASN A 398 -3.45 -6.39 -23.42
N TYR A 399 -2.26 -6.08 -22.90
CA TYR A 399 -1.64 -6.87 -21.83
C TYR A 399 -2.52 -6.91 -20.56
N PHE A 400 -3.35 -5.88 -20.34
CA PHE A 400 -4.17 -5.72 -19.15
C PHE A 400 -5.64 -6.06 -19.36
N PHE A 401 -6.19 -5.85 -20.56
CA PHE A 401 -7.62 -6.08 -20.84
C PHE A 401 -7.90 -7.24 -21.80
N GLY A 402 -6.85 -7.78 -22.44
CA GLY A 402 -6.99 -8.82 -23.47
C GLY A 402 -7.78 -10.03 -22.98
N GLY A 403 -8.92 -10.30 -23.62
CA GLY A 403 -9.75 -11.46 -23.32
C GLY A 403 -10.66 -11.33 -22.10
N THR A 404 -10.79 -10.14 -21.51
CA THR A 404 -11.71 -9.89 -20.38
C THR A 404 -13.08 -9.36 -20.80
N GLY A 405 -13.28 -9.08 -22.10
CA GLY A 405 -14.57 -8.66 -22.64
C GLY A 405 -14.69 -8.80 -24.17
N GLU A 406 -15.49 -7.94 -24.80
CA GLU A 406 -15.93 -8.09 -26.19
C GLU A 406 -15.04 -7.38 -27.23
N TYR A 407 -14.17 -6.45 -26.80
CA TYR A 407 -13.28 -5.74 -27.70
C TYR A 407 -12.22 -6.67 -28.29
N GLU A 408 -11.95 -6.53 -29.60
CA GLU A 408 -10.88 -7.28 -30.27
C GLU A 408 -9.49 -6.73 -29.95
N ASN A 409 -9.38 -5.42 -29.72
CA ASN A 409 -8.15 -4.73 -29.34
C ASN A 409 -8.47 -3.65 -28.31
N TYR A 410 -7.60 -3.53 -27.31
CA TYR A 410 -7.66 -2.54 -26.25
C TYR A 410 -6.56 -1.49 -26.46
N VAL A 411 -6.85 -0.48 -27.29
CA VAL A 411 -5.93 0.60 -27.64
C VAL A 411 -6.68 1.92 -27.59
N ILE A 412 -6.16 2.85 -26.81
CA ILE A 412 -6.59 4.26 -26.79
C ILE A 412 -5.55 5.14 -27.47
N TYR A 413 -5.88 6.38 -27.79
CA TYR A 413 -4.95 7.34 -28.38
C TYR A 413 -4.81 8.57 -27.49
N VAL A 414 -3.57 8.88 -27.12
CA VAL A 414 -3.24 9.93 -26.15
C VAL A 414 -2.22 10.91 -26.73
N SER A 415 -2.17 12.15 -26.21
CA SER A 415 -1.10 13.09 -26.58
C SER A 415 0.26 12.65 -26.02
N GLN A 416 1.33 13.25 -26.55
CA GLN A 416 2.68 13.07 -26.02
C GLN A 416 2.81 13.54 -24.56
N ASP A 417 2.05 14.56 -24.18
CA ASP A 417 2.06 15.09 -22.81
C ASP A 417 1.41 14.08 -21.85
N SER A 418 0.28 13.47 -22.24
CA SER A 418 -0.43 12.46 -21.46
C SER A 418 0.40 11.20 -21.17
N LEU A 419 1.41 10.89 -21.99
CA LEU A 419 2.33 9.76 -21.73
C LEU A 419 3.14 9.88 -20.43
N ASN A 420 3.24 11.07 -19.85
CA ASN A 420 3.93 11.30 -18.58
C ASN A 420 2.97 11.67 -17.45
N ARG A 421 1.70 11.28 -17.57
CA ARG A 421 0.58 11.70 -16.71
C ARG A 421 -0.18 10.49 -16.16
N GLN A 422 -1.42 10.69 -15.71
CA GLN A 422 -2.24 9.73 -14.99
C GLN A 422 -2.32 8.36 -15.70
N ILE A 423 -2.51 8.32 -17.03
CA ILE A 423 -2.56 7.05 -17.78
C ILE A 423 -1.30 6.19 -17.59
N SER A 424 -0.11 6.80 -17.59
CA SER A 424 1.16 6.08 -17.41
C SER A 424 1.39 5.61 -15.98
N ALA A 425 0.82 6.32 -15.00
CA ALA A 425 0.88 5.96 -13.59
C ALA A 425 -0.10 4.83 -13.27
N GLN A 426 -1.33 4.91 -13.80
CA GLN A 426 -2.37 3.91 -13.58
C GLN A 426 -2.09 2.62 -14.36
N TYR A 427 -1.83 2.74 -15.66
CA TYR A 427 -1.64 1.62 -16.58
C TYR A 427 -0.30 1.77 -17.29
N PRO A 428 0.81 1.47 -16.62
CA PRO A 428 2.15 1.57 -17.21
C PRO A 428 2.26 0.75 -18.51
N THR A 429 3.14 1.18 -19.42
CA THR A 429 3.33 0.46 -20.69
C THR A 429 3.90 -0.93 -20.47
N GLU A 430 3.71 -1.82 -21.43
CA GLU A 430 4.30 -3.18 -21.38
C GLU A 430 5.82 -3.13 -21.22
N GLU A 431 6.48 -2.15 -21.83
CA GLU A 431 7.92 -1.89 -21.69
C GLU A 431 8.32 -1.63 -20.22
N VAL A 432 7.51 -0.89 -19.48
CA VAL A 432 7.70 -0.67 -18.03
C VAL A 432 7.50 -1.97 -17.27
N ILE A 433 6.44 -2.72 -17.58
CA ILE A 433 6.15 -4.00 -16.91
C ILE A 433 7.29 -5.00 -17.09
N VAL A 434 7.80 -5.14 -18.31
CA VAL A 434 8.84 -6.12 -18.65
C VAL A 434 10.09 -5.96 -17.78
N ARG A 435 10.51 -4.71 -17.53
CA ARG A 435 11.67 -4.38 -16.68
C ARG A 435 11.35 -4.24 -15.19
N SER A 436 10.11 -4.45 -14.78
CA SER A 436 9.71 -4.33 -13.39
C SER A 436 9.77 -5.67 -12.66
N ALA A 437 9.94 -5.62 -11.35
CA ALA A 437 9.98 -6.79 -10.49
C ALA A 437 9.00 -6.66 -9.33
N VAL A 438 8.54 -7.79 -8.80
CA VAL A 438 7.86 -7.82 -7.50
C VAL A 438 8.89 -8.07 -6.41
N MET A 439 8.93 -7.21 -5.41
CA MET A 439 9.72 -7.47 -4.21
C MET A 439 9.16 -8.65 -3.41
N GLN A 440 10.03 -9.55 -2.98
CA GLN A 440 9.70 -10.69 -2.16
C GLN A 440 9.66 -10.30 -0.68
N HIS A 441 8.86 -11.02 0.12
CA HIS A 441 8.91 -10.84 1.56
C HIS A 441 10.25 -11.28 2.13
N PHE A 442 10.73 -10.54 3.13
CA PHE A 442 11.91 -10.90 3.88
C PHE A 442 11.58 -11.94 4.94
N ASP A 443 12.46 -12.93 5.10
CA ASP A 443 12.43 -13.78 6.28
C ASP A 443 12.75 -12.97 7.55
N ASN A 444 12.56 -13.57 8.73
CA ASN A 444 12.69 -12.83 9.99
C ASN A 444 14.12 -12.30 10.23
N GLU A 445 15.15 -12.98 9.75
CA GLU A 445 16.55 -12.58 9.93
C GLU A 445 16.88 -11.40 9.00
N THR A 446 16.53 -11.54 7.73
CA THR A 446 16.66 -10.50 6.70
C THR A 446 15.86 -9.26 7.09
N ASN A 447 14.62 -9.42 7.52
CA ASN A 447 13.79 -8.30 7.94
C ASN A 447 14.41 -7.55 9.13
N ALA A 448 14.99 -8.26 10.11
CA ALA A 448 15.69 -7.61 11.21
C ALA A 448 16.91 -6.81 10.73
N ALA A 449 17.70 -7.38 9.81
CA ALA A 449 18.89 -6.72 9.26
C ALA A 449 18.55 -5.49 8.42
N VAL A 450 17.51 -5.56 7.56
CA VAL A 450 17.05 -4.42 6.76
C VAL A 450 16.45 -3.33 7.65
N ASN A 451 15.71 -3.69 8.71
CA ASN A 451 15.21 -2.73 9.69
C ASN A 451 16.35 -2.04 10.45
N GLU A 452 17.36 -2.77 10.93
CA GLU A 452 18.54 -2.19 11.58
C GLU A 452 19.27 -1.22 10.64
N MET A 453 19.45 -1.61 9.36
CA MET A 453 20.00 -0.74 8.34
C MET A 453 19.18 0.54 8.17
N TRP A 454 17.85 0.43 8.06
CA TRP A 454 16.97 1.59 7.91
C TRP A 454 17.00 2.51 9.13
N GLU A 455 17.05 1.95 10.35
CA GLU A 455 17.22 2.73 11.58
C GLU A 455 18.54 3.50 11.59
N GLU A 456 19.64 2.92 11.11
CA GLU A 456 20.92 3.62 10.94
C GLU A 456 20.82 4.76 9.93
N VAL A 457 20.15 4.53 8.79
CA VAL A 457 19.92 5.57 7.76
C VAL A 457 19.08 6.72 8.33
N LYS A 458 17.99 6.43 9.05
CA LYS A 458 17.14 7.45 9.67
C LYS A 458 17.84 8.19 10.81
N GLY A 459 18.69 7.49 11.55
CA GLY A 459 19.51 8.04 12.61
C GLY A 459 20.21 9.34 12.21
N LEU A 460 20.24 10.32 13.11
CA LEU A 460 21.15 11.44 12.94
C LEU A 460 22.59 10.91 13.11
N PRO A 461 23.52 11.17 12.19
CA PRO A 461 24.91 10.85 12.45
C PRO A 461 25.34 11.64 13.68
N ILE A 462 25.51 10.96 14.82
CA ILE A 462 26.03 11.60 16.03
C ILE A 462 27.43 12.05 15.66
N PRO A 463 27.70 13.36 15.61
CA PRO A 463 29.00 13.83 15.15
C PRO A 463 30.07 13.33 16.13
N VAL A 464 31.25 12.98 15.63
CA VAL A 464 32.33 12.37 16.44
C VAL A 464 32.62 13.15 17.73
N TRP A 465 32.47 14.49 17.69
CA TRP A 465 32.63 15.34 18.88
C TRP A 465 31.60 15.03 19.99
N ALA A 466 30.37 14.65 19.66
CA ALA A 466 29.34 14.31 20.63
C ALA A 466 29.67 12.99 21.35
N TYR A 467 30.21 11.98 20.66
CA TYR A 467 30.75 10.78 21.31
C TYR A 467 31.90 11.10 22.26
N ILE A 468 32.81 12.00 21.86
CA ILE A 468 33.91 12.48 22.72
C ILE A 468 33.33 13.18 23.97
N VAL A 469 32.34 14.06 23.81
CA VAL A 469 31.69 14.75 24.93
C VAL A 469 31.00 13.77 25.88
N ILE A 470 30.25 12.79 25.36
CA ILE A 470 29.60 11.75 26.17
C ILE A 470 30.65 10.94 26.96
N ALA A 471 31.73 10.53 26.31
CA ALA A 471 32.82 9.80 26.96
C ALA A 471 33.49 10.62 28.08
N VAL A 472 33.73 11.91 27.85
CA VAL A 472 34.29 12.83 28.86
C VAL A 472 33.34 13.00 30.04
N ILE A 473 32.04 13.19 29.80
CA ILE A 473 31.02 13.30 30.86
C ILE A 473 30.98 12.01 31.68
N ALA A 474 30.94 10.84 31.04
CA ALA A 474 30.96 9.55 31.72
C ALA A 474 32.21 9.37 32.59
N ALA A 475 33.39 9.73 32.07
CA ALA A 475 34.63 9.69 32.83
C ALA A 475 34.60 10.63 34.06
N LEU A 476 34.07 11.85 33.92
CA LEU A 476 33.91 12.79 35.02
C LEU A 476 32.96 12.28 36.10
N ILE A 477 31.85 11.65 35.71
CA ILE A 477 30.90 11.02 36.64
C ILE A 477 31.58 9.90 37.42
N ILE A 478 32.34 9.02 36.74
CA ILE A 478 33.10 7.94 37.37
C ILE A 478 34.12 8.50 38.36
N VAL A 479 34.89 9.53 37.97
CA VAL A 479 35.87 10.18 38.85
C VAL A 479 35.20 10.83 40.06
N ALA A 480 34.05 11.47 39.88
CA ALA A 480 33.28 12.07 40.97
C ALA A 480 32.75 11.00 41.93
N ALA A 481 32.21 9.90 41.41
CA ALA A 481 31.72 8.76 42.20
C ALA A 481 32.86 8.11 43.00
N LEU A 482 34.01 7.83 42.37
CA LEU A 482 35.19 7.29 43.03
C LEU A 482 35.73 8.25 44.10
N SER A 483 35.75 9.56 43.82
CA SER A 483 36.17 10.59 44.78
C SER A 483 35.23 10.69 45.98
N TYR A 484 33.92 10.54 45.76
CA TYR A 484 32.92 10.49 46.83
C TYR A 484 33.10 9.25 47.71
N LEU A 485 33.26 8.08 47.10
CA LEU A 485 33.53 6.82 47.81
C LEU A 485 34.84 6.88 48.61
N TYR A 486 35.90 7.46 48.03
CA TYR A 486 37.18 7.65 48.71
C TYR A 486 37.08 8.61 49.90
N LYS A 487 36.39 9.76 49.74
CA LYS A 487 36.11 10.70 50.85
C LYS A 487 35.21 10.09 51.93
N GLY A 488 34.26 9.22 51.55
CA GLY A 488 33.41 8.48 52.49
C GLY A 488 34.22 7.52 53.36
N LYS A 489 35.23 6.86 52.79
CA LYS A 489 36.14 5.94 53.50
C LYS A 489 37.11 6.66 54.45
N HIS A 490 37.50 7.90 54.14
CA HIS A 490 38.45 8.70 54.92
C HIS A 490 37.81 9.80 55.79
N ARG A 491 36.48 9.86 55.88
CA ARG A 491 35.80 10.74 56.85
C ARG A 491 35.96 10.14 58.25
N GLY A 492 37.03 10.56 58.94
CA GLY A 492 37.29 10.20 60.33
C GLY A 492 36.03 10.42 61.19
N HIS A 493 35.62 9.37 61.92
CA HIS A 493 34.49 9.41 62.84
C HIS A 493 34.67 10.58 63.82
N LYS A 494 33.89 11.66 63.66
CA LYS A 494 33.75 12.64 64.74
C LYS A 494 32.94 11.98 65.86
N PRO A 495 33.45 11.95 67.10
CA PRO A 495 32.72 11.32 68.21
C PRO A 495 31.36 12.01 68.41
N LYS A 496 30.32 11.22 68.65
CA LYS A 496 28.96 11.71 68.91
C LYS A 496 28.95 12.64 70.13
N LYS A 497 28.16 13.72 70.04
CA LYS A 497 28.02 14.76 71.07
C LYS A 497 27.72 14.10 72.43
N GLY A 498 28.62 14.27 73.41
CA GLY A 498 28.50 13.69 74.76
C GLY A 498 29.58 12.64 75.12
N TYR A 499 30.40 12.18 74.19
CA TYR A 499 31.47 11.20 74.47
C TYR A 499 32.88 11.81 74.31
N LYS A 500 33.71 11.71 75.37
CA LYS A 500 35.14 12.05 75.33
C LYS A 500 35.96 10.80 75.01
N ILE A 501 36.93 10.95 74.10
CA ILE A 501 37.92 9.91 73.80
C ILE A 501 38.82 9.75 75.04
N LEU A 502 38.72 8.62 75.74
CA LEU A 502 39.63 8.25 76.82
C LEU A 502 40.93 7.72 76.19
N LYS A 503 42.00 8.51 76.27
CA LYS A 503 43.36 8.00 76.01
C LYS A 503 43.71 6.99 77.10
N ARG A 504 43.93 5.73 76.73
CA ARG A 504 44.63 4.76 77.58
C ARG A 504 46.12 5.10 77.53
N GLY A 505 46.73 5.29 78.70
CA GLY A 505 48.16 5.58 78.86
C GLY A 505 49.07 4.42 78.43
N ALA A 506 50.36 4.75 78.34
CA ALA A 506 51.49 3.88 78.02
C ALA A 506 51.52 2.56 78.81
#